data_AF-A0A7W1QPZ8-F1
#
_entry.id   AF-A0A7W1QPZ8-F1
#
_cell.length_a   1.000
_cell.length_b   1.000
_cell.length_c   1.000
_cell.angle_alpha   90.00
_cell.angle_beta   90.00
_cell.angle_gamma   90.00
#
_symmetry.space_group_name_H-M   'P 1'
#
loop_
_entity.id
_entity.type
_entity.pdbx_description
1 polymer ?
#
loop_
_entity_poly.entity_id
_entity_poly.type
_entity_poly.pdbx_seq_one_letter_code
_entity_poly.pdbx_strand_id
1 'polypeptide(L)'
;MNEQSLNRVNAFLAAAAERTQVGDVMSVTPAEIGRELGFPDALSTARAVRALIARRRLEPAQGSYRLLGTEPVDADEKESIGRRSRKPRQPGPGAASEAKTSSGSARYSDLGRAVVDRLVDLGREAAEMRGALRSAREETSELRQARDEAAGRSRTLAEKVRELEARAEMAESNLRTLLATVRASTAEGSVRDAKVTDSEMEAILGVLKGSDATNHAGEDETRATTGA
;
A
#
# COMPACT_ATOMS: atom_id res chain seq x y z
N MET A 1 -13.51 20.50 18.99
CA MET A 1 -13.52 20.86 17.55
C MET A 1 -13.18 22.34 17.47
N ASN A 2 -12.36 22.80 16.53
CA ASN A 2 -12.03 24.24 16.42
C ASN A 2 -13.15 24.97 15.65
N GLU A 3 -13.45 26.23 15.96
CA GLU A 3 -14.51 27.02 15.30
C GLU A 3 -14.35 27.08 13.77
N GLN A 4 -13.11 27.28 13.29
CA GLN A 4 -12.80 27.26 11.86
C GLN A 4 -13.13 25.93 11.18
N SER A 5 -12.97 24.81 11.90
CA SER A 5 -13.32 23.49 11.37
C SER A 5 -14.83 23.28 11.32
N LEU A 6 -15.57 23.81 12.29
CA LEU A 6 -17.03 23.74 12.32
C LEU A 6 -17.66 24.54 11.18
N ASN A 7 -17.17 25.76 10.95
CA ASN A 7 -17.59 26.59 9.82
C ASN A 7 -17.37 25.88 8.48
N ARG A 8 -16.25 25.17 8.31
CA ARG A 8 -15.99 24.38 7.10
C ARG A 8 -16.92 23.19 6.96
N VAL A 9 -17.25 22.50 8.06
CA VAL A 9 -18.20 21.38 8.04
C VAL A 9 -19.60 21.85 7.62
N ASN A 10 -20.05 22.97 8.17
CA ASN A 10 -21.35 23.55 7.83
C ASN A 10 -21.39 24.11 6.41
N ALA A 11 -20.31 24.74 5.94
CA ALA A 11 -20.19 25.17 4.55
C ALA A 11 -20.24 23.98 3.58
N PHE A 12 -19.57 22.87 3.90
CA PHE A 12 -19.62 21.65 3.11
C PHE A 12 -21.02 21.05 3.08
N LEU A 13 -21.73 21.03 4.23
CA LEU A 13 -23.08 20.49 4.31
C LEU A 13 -24.09 21.32 3.51
N ALA A 14 -24.00 22.65 3.59
CA ALA A 14 -24.84 23.55 2.80
C ALA A 14 -24.64 23.33 1.29
N ALA A 15 -23.38 23.26 0.85
CA ALA A 15 -23.04 22.98 -0.54
C ALA A 15 -23.51 21.60 -1.03
N ALA A 16 -23.53 20.61 -0.14
CA ALA A 16 -24.06 19.27 -0.44
C ALA A 16 -25.59 19.28 -0.53
N ALA A 17 -26.26 20.02 0.35
CA ALA A 17 -27.72 20.17 0.39
C ALA A 17 -28.29 20.94 -0.81
N GLU A 18 -27.56 21.91 -1.36
CA GLU A 18 -27.94 22.62 -2.58
C GLU A 18 -27.95 21.71 -3.82
N ARG A 19 -27.10 20.68 -3.83
CA ARG A 19 -26.84 19.82 -5.00
C ARG A 19 -27.55 18.48 -4.95
N THR A 20 -27.92 18.01 -3.76
CA THR A 20 -28.41 16.65 -3.55
C THR A 20 -29.63 16.68 -2.63
N GLN A 21 -30.71 15.98 -3.01
CA GLN A 21 -31.85 15.80 -2.13
C GLN A 21 -31.53 14.83 -1.00
N VAL A 22 -32.20 14.98 0.13
CA VAL A 22 -32.04 14.05 1.26
C VAL A 22 -32.54 12.66 0.85
N GLY A 23 -31.67 11.66 0.97
CA GLY A 23 -31.90 10.27 0.53
C GLY A 23 -31.14 9.90 -0.73
N ASP A 24 -30.67 10.88 -1.51
CA ASP A 24 -29.99 10.65 -2.78
C ASP A 24 -28.47 10.56 -2.64
N VAL A 25 -27.87 9.81 -3.58
CA VAL A 25 -26.42 9.69 -3.69
C VAL A 25 -25.87 10.94 -4.38
N MET A 26 -24.85 11.54 -3.80
CA MET A 26 -24.14 12.68 -4.35
C MET A 26 -23.48 12.30 -5.67
N SER A 27 -23.77 13.07 -6.71
CA SER A 27 -23.19 12.91 -8.06
C SER A 27 -21.77 13.46 -8.16
N VAL A 28 -21.42 14.44 -7.32
CA VAL A 28 -20.12 15.11 -7.30
C VAL A 28 -19.26 14.54 -6.18
N THR A 29 -17.95 14.37 -6.44
CA THR A 29 -17.05 13.83 -5.42
C THR A 29 -16.83 14.85 -4.29
N PRO A 30 -16.63 14.40 -3.04
CA PRO A 30 -16.36 15.32 -1.94
C PRO A 30 -15.13 16.19 -2.16
N ALA A 31 -14.12 15.68 -2.88
CA ALA A 31 -12.90 16.41 -3.22
C ALA A 31 -13.16 17.60 -4.16
N GLU A 32 -14.13 17.49 -5.06
CA GLU A 32 -14.56 18.59 -5.93
C GLU A 32 -15.31 19.66 -5.14
N ILE A 33 -16.24 19.25 -4.28
CA ILE A 33 -16.97 20.18 -3.40
C ILE A 33 -16.01 20.94 -2.47
N GLY A 34 -14.99 20.26 -1.92
CA GLY A 34 -13.97 20.91 -1.09
C GLY A 34 -13.09 21.90 -1.86
N ARG A 35 -12.82 21.66 -3.16
CA ARG A 35 -12.08 22.59 -4.02
C ARG A 35 -12.91 23.82 -4.37
N GLU A 36 -14.18 23.65 -4.69
CA GLU A 36 -15.11 24.75 -4.99
C GLU A 36 -15.33 25.66 -3.77
N LEU A 37 -15.35 25.10 -2.57
CA LEU A 37 -15.46 25.84 -1.31
C LEU A 37 -14.14 26.48 -0.84
N GLY A 38 -13.05 26.33 -1.61
CA GLY A 38 -11.75 26.92 -1.30
C GLY A 38 -11.10 26.35 -0.04
N PHE A 39 -11.32 25.06 0.27
CA PHE A 39 -10.65 24.45 1.43
C PHE A 39 -9.13 24.35 1.19
N PRO A 40 -8.30 24.65 2.21
CA PRO A 40 -6.86 24.81 2.05
C PRO A 40 -6.11 23.48 1.79
N ASP A 41 -6.71 22.34 2.11
CA ASP A 41 -6.08 21.02 1.97
C ASP A 41 -7.15 19.90 1.86
N ALA A 42 -6.82 18.83 1.14
CA ALA A 42 -7.66 17.64 0.99
C ALA A 42 -7.99 16.98 2.33
N LEU A 43 -7.10 17.07 3.33
CA LEU A 43 -7.37 16.59 4.68
C LEU A 43 -8.49 17.37 5.38
N SER A 44 -8.68 18.65 5.05
CA SER A 44 -9.77 19.46 5.62
C SER A 44 -11.12 18.97 5.11
N THR A 45 -11.22 18.67 3.82
CA THR A 45 -12.39 18.05 3.20
C THR A 45 -12.69 16.68 3.83
N ALA A 46 -11.67 15.82 3.98
CA ALA A 46 -11.83 14.51 4.59
C ALA A 46 -12.29 14.57 6.06
N ARG A 47 -11.80 15.56 6.83
CA ARG A 47 -12.26 15.81 8.20
C ARG A 47 -13.71 16.27 8.25
N ALA A 48 -14.13 17.16 7.33
CA ALA A 48 -15.52 17.59 7.24
C ALA A 48 -16.46 16.42 6.92
N VAL A 49 -16.12 15.64 5.89
CA VAL A 49 -16.88 14.44 5.50
C VAL A 49 -16.95 13.45 6.67
N ARG A 50 -15.84 13.18 7.36
CA ARG A 50 -15.82 12.28 8.52
C ARG A 50 -16.68 12.80 9.67
N ALA A 51 -16.69 14.10 9.94
CA ALA A 51 -17.55 14.71 10.96
C ALA A 51 -19.04 14.60 10.61
N LEU A 52 -19.40 14.78 9.33
CA LEU A 52 -20.78 14.64 8.85
C LEU A 52 -21.26 13.18 8.88
N ILE A 53 -20.39 12.24 8.55
CA ILE A 53 -20.67 10.81 8.71
C ILE A 53 -20.87 10.49 10.19
N ALA A 54 -19.96 10.95 11.05
CA ALA A 54 -20.08 10.78 12.49
C ALA A 54 -21.39 11.35 13.07
N ARG A 55 -22.05 12.28 12.39
CA ARG A 55 -23.30 12.91 12.82
C ARG A 55 -24.53 12.47 12.00
N ARG A 56 -24.40 11.38 11.22
CA ARG A 56 -25.48 10.82 10.37
C ARG A 56 -26.09 11.84 9.42
N ARG A 57 -25.29 12.81 8.97
CA ARG A 57 -25.67 13.75 7.90
C ARG A 57 -25.26 13.24 6.53
N LEU A 58 -24.21 12.41 6.48
CA LEU A 58 -23.77 11.69 5.28
C LEU A 58 -23.62 10.19 5.56
N GLU A 59 -23.90 9.36 4.58
CA GLU A 59 -23.68 7.91 4.63
C GLU A 59 -22.86 7.45 3.42
N PRO A 60 -21.83 6.58 3.60
CA PRO A 60 -21.12 6.01 2.46
C PRO A 60 -22.03 5.02 1.71
N ALA A 61 -22.30 5.28 0.43
CA ALA A 61 -23.15 4.44 -0.42
C ALA A 61 -22.50 4.23 -1.80
N GLN A 62 -22.24 2.96 -2.16
CA GLN A 62 -21.81 2.53 -3.50
C GLN A 62 -20.69 3.39 -4.14
N GLY A 63 -19.62 3.65 -3.39
CA GLY A 63 -18.47 4.40 -3.90
C GLY A 63 -18.62 5.94 -3.87
N SER A 64 -19.77 6.47 -3.44
CA SER A 64 -20.01 7.90 -3.18
C SER A 64 -20.65 8.09 -1.79
N TYR A 65 -21.20 9.27 -1.51
CA TYR A 65 -21.86 9.62 -0.26
C TYR A 65 -23.32 9.95 -0.50
N ARG A 66 -24.21 9.49 0.38
CA ARG A 66 -25.64 9.80 0.39
C ARG A 66 -25.93 10.87 1.43
N LEU A 67 -26.70 11.89 1.06
CA LEU A 67 -27.11 12.93 1.99
C LEU A 67 -28.28 12.44 2.84
N LEU A 68 -28.14 12.47 4.17
CA LEU A 68 -29.17 12.01 5.11
C LEU A 68 -29.86 13.15 5.88
N GLY A 69 -29.21 14.31 6.00
CA GLY A 69 -29.81 15.46 6.68
C GLY A 69 -29.11 16.76 6.36
N THR A 70 -29.86 17.86 6.38
CA THR A 70 -29.41 19.21 6.03
C THR A 70 -29.24 20.12 7.24
N GLU A 71 -29.48 19.60 8.45
CA GLU A 71 -29.35 20.37 9.69
C GLU A 71 -27.89 20.75 9.95
N PRO A 72 -27.60 22.04 10.26
CA PRO A 72 -26.25 22.50 10.55
C PRO A 72 -25.72 21.82 11.82
N VAL A 73 -24.39 21.68 11.85
CA VAL A 73 -23.67 20.97 12.89
C VAL A 73 -23.27 21.94 14.00
N ASP A 74 -23.70 21.67 15.24
CA ASP A 74 -23.38 22.46 16.42
C ASP A 74 -22.08 22.01 17.10
N ALA A 75 -21.40 22.95 17.79
CA ALA A 75 -20.12 22.70 18.45
C ALA A 75 -20.22 21.62 19.54
N ASP A 76 -21.35 21.57 20.24
CA ASP A 76 -21.62 20.67 21.36
C ASP A 76 -22.45 19.42 20.98
N GLU A 77 -22.84 19.30 19.71
CA GLU A 77 -23.61 18.14 19.26
C GLU A 77 -22.71 16.88 19.26
N LYS A 78 -23.18 15.86 19.98
CA LYS A 78 -22.43 14.61 20.21
C LYS A 78 -22.39 13.80 18.91
N GLU A 79 -21.23 13.22 18.59
CA GLU A 79 -21.05 12.29 17.46
C GLU A 79 -22.11 11.16 17.53
N SER A 80 -23.09 11.19 16.62
CA SER A 80 -24.22 10.23 16.55
C SER A 80 -23.81 8.81 16.13
N ILE A 81 -22.70 8.68 15.42
CA ILE A 81 -21.93 7.45 15.35
C ILE A 81 -21.15 7.47 16.65
N GLY A 82 -21.74 6.83 17.68
CA GLY A 82 -20.92 6.37 18.76
C GLY A 82 -19.73 5.64 18.13
N ARG A 83 -18.51 6.17 18.29
CA ARG A 83 -17.33 5.29 18.44
C ARG A 83 -17.86 4.11 19.24
N ARG A 84 -17.75 2.87 18.75
CA ARG A 84 -18.25 1.71 19.51
C ARG A 84 -17.74 1.83 20.93
N SER A 85 -18.55 2.37 21.82
CA SER A 85 -18.45 2.11 23.23
C SER A 85 -18.82 0.65 23.30
N ARG A 86 -17.98 -0.14 23.98
CA ARG A 86 -18.30 -1.52 24.30
C ARG A 86 -19.71 -1.52 24.87
N LYS A 87 -20.63 -2.13 24.11
CA LYS A 87 -22.08 -2.01 24.29
C LYS A 87 -22.44 -2.40 25.74
N PRO A 88 -23.06 -1.53 26.55
CA PRO A 88 -23.78 -2.00 27.72
C PRO A 88 -25.02 -2.74 27.20
N ARG A 89 -25.06 -4.05 27.42
CA ARG A 89 -26.25 -4.88 27.17
C ARG A 89 -27.36 -4.39 28.11
N GLN A 90 -28.38 -3.73 27.57
CA GLN A 90 -29.67 -3.71 28.27
C GLN A 90 -30.34 -5.10 28.16
N PRO A 91 -30.98 -5.57 29.23
CA PRO A 91 -31.71 -6.84 29.21
C PRO A 91 -33.00 -6.67 28.41
N GLY A 92 -33.27 -7.60 27.49
CA GLY A 92 -34.50 -7.61 26.71
C GLY A 92 -35.74 -7.91 27.56
N PRO A 93 -36.94 -7.54 27.10
CA PRO A 93 -38.19 -7.79 27.81
C PRO A 93 -38.66 -9.23 27.57
N GLY A 94 -39.08 -9.91 28.65
CA GLY A 94 -40.02 -11.03 28.53
C GLY A 94 -39.42 -12.43 28.47
N ALA A 95 -38.48 -12.77 29.35
CA ALA A 95 -38.46 -14.14 29.89
C ALA A 95 -39.58 -14.26 30.93
N ALA A 96 -40.82 -14.38 30.46
CA ALA A 96 -41.94 -14.84 31.27
C ALA A 96 -41.87 -16.36 31.33
N SER A 97 -40.99 -16.90 32.16
CA SER A 97 -41.21 -18.21 32.77
C SER A 97 -40.38 -18.32 34.04
N GLU A 98 -41.10 -18.59 35.12
CA GLU A 98 -40.60 -19.18 36.37
C GLU A 98 -39.77 -18.27 37.28
N ALA A 99 -40.50 -17.33 37.86
CA ALA A 99 -40.38 -17.09 39.29
C ALA A 99 -40.56 -18.42 40.06
N LYS A 100 -39.45 -19.05 40.49
CA LYS A 100 -39.44 -19.94 41.65
C LYS A 100 -38.04 -20.03 42.28
N THR A 101 -37.94 -19.35 43.42
CA THR A 101 -37.20 -19.77 44.64
C THR A 101 -35.68 -19.95 44.59
N SER A 102 -34.92 -18.92 44.99
CA SER A 102 -33.82 -18.96 46.00
C SER A 102 -32.98 -17.68 45.96
N SER A 103 -33.41 -16.65 46.71
CA SER A 103 -33.03 -15.25 46.49
C SER A 103 -31.74 -14.76 47.19
N GLY A 104 -30.65 -15.53 47.20
CA GLY A 104 -29.40 -15.06 47.83
C GLY A 104 -28.11 -15.62 47.24
N SER A 105 -27.98 -16.95 47.20
CA SER A 105 -26.78 -17.62 46.69
C SER A 105 -26.70 -17.67 45.16
N ALA A 106 -27.85 -17.71 44.48
CA ALA A 106 -27.92 -17.73 43.01
C ALA A 106 -27.32 -16.46 42.40
N ARG A 107 -27.66 -15.26 42.91
CA ARG A 107 -27.22 -13.99 42.30
C ARG A 107 -25.70 -13.74 42.34
N TYR A 108 -25.03 -14.10 43.43
CA TYR A 108 -23.57 -13.99 43.53
C TYR A 108 -22.85 -15.07 42.71
N SER A 109 -23.39 -16.29 42.68
CA SER A 109 -22.89 -17.38 41.84
C SER A 109 -23.01 -17.04 40.35
N ASP A 110 -24.13 -16.45 39.93
CA ASP A 110 -24.38 -16.01 38.56
C ASP A 110 -23.46 -14.86 38.15
N LEU A 111 -23.19 -13.91 39.06
CA LEU A 111 -22.18 -12.87 38.85
C LEU A 111 -20.79 -13.49 38.68
N GLY A 112 -20.42 -14.45 39.52
CA GLY A 112 -19.14 -15.16 39.44
C GLY A 112 -18.95 -15.86 38.09
N ARG A 113 -19.99 -16.57 37.62
CA ARG A 113 -19.98 -17.21 36.29
C ARG A 113 -19.84 -16.19 35.16
N ALA A 114 -20.61 -15.09 35.20
CA ALA A 114 -20.51 -14.04 34.19
C ALA A 114 -19.12 -13.38 34.15
N VAL A 115 -18.45 -13.22 35.30
CA VAL A 115 -17.08 -12.71 35.36
C VAL A 115 -16.08 -13.71 34.78
N VAL A 116 -16.22 -15.00 35.10
CA VAL A 116 -15.36 -16.06 34.54
C VAL A 116 -15.52 -16.14 33.03
N ASP A 117 -16.75 -16.13 32.51
CA ASP A 117 -17.01 -16.14 31.07
C ASP A 117 -16.38 -14.92 30.39
N ARG A 118 -16.50 -13.73 31.01
CA ARG A 118 -15.87 -12.52 30.46
C ARG A 118 -14.35 -12.58 30.51
N LEU A 119 -13.76 -13.18 31.53
CA LEU A 119 -12.30 -13.40 31.61
C LEU A 119 -11.83 -14.39 30.54
N VAL A 120 -12.59 -15.45 30.29
CA VAL A 120 -12.29 -16.41 29.22
C VAL A 120 -12.39 -15.73 27.85
N ASP A 121 -13.43 -14.93 27.61
CA ASP A 121 -13.59 -14.15 26.37
C ASP A 121 -12.43 -13.18 26.17
N LEU A 122 -12.06 -12.41 27.20
CA LEU A 122 -10.92 -11.50 27.13
C LEU A 122 -9.60 -12.25 26.94
N GLY A 123 -9.46 -13.44 27.53
CA GLY A 123 -8.32 -14.32 27.33
C GLY A 123 -8.19 -14.80 25.88
N ARG A 124 -9.32 -15.16 25.26
CA ARG A 124 -9.38 -15.51 23.83
C ARG A 124 -9.08 -14.31 22.94
N GLU A 125 -9.74 -13.17 23.18
CA GLU A 125 -9.45 -11.90 22.48
C GLU A 125 -7.96 -11.53 22.58
N ALA A 126 -7.34 -11.68 23.77
CA ALA A 126 -5.91 -11.41 23.96
C ALA A 126 -5.00 -12.42 23.25
N ALA A 127 -5.38 -13.70 23.22
CA ALA A 127 -4.64 -14.73 22.48
C ALA A 127 -4.71 -14.52 20.97
N GLU A 128 -5.88 -14.17 20.44
CA GLU A 128 -6.11 -13.83 19.04
C GLU A 128 -5.28 -12.61 18.63
N MET A 129 -5.33 -11.52 19.41
CA MET A 129 -4.55 -10.32 19.12
C MET A 129 -3.03 -10.58 19.17
N ARG A 130 -2.55 -11.44 20.07
CA ARG A 130 -1.14 -11.86 20.10
C ARG A 130 -0.78 -12.74 18.90
N GLY A 131 -1.70 -13.59 18.45
CA GLY A 131 -1.56 -14.37 17.23
C GLY A 131 -1.42 -13.48 16.01
N ALA A 132 -2.37 -12.56 15.82
CA ALA A 132 -2.37 -11.60 14.72
C ALA A 132 -1.12 -10.70 14.71
N LEU A 133 -0.61 -10.33 15.88
CA LEU A 133 0.62 -9.54 15.98
C LEU A 133 1.87 -10.34 15.62
N ARG A 134 1.90 -11.66 15.86
CA ARG A 134 2.99 -12.54 15.41
C ARG A 134 2.94 -12.72 13.89
N SER A 135 1.77 -13.05 13.34
CA SER A 135 1.63 -13.21 11.88
C SER A 135 1.94 -11.91 11.14
N ALA A 136 1.45 -10.76 11.63
CA ALA A 136 1.78 -9.48 11.02
C ALA A 136 3.28 -9.16 11.09
N ARG A 137 3.99 -9.58 12.14
CA ARG A 137 5.45 -9.43 12.21
C ARG A 137 6.15 -10.31 11.18
N GLU A 138 5.74 -11.56 11.07
CA GLU A 138 6.26 -12.53 10.09
C GLU A 138 6.05 -12.02 8.66
N GLU A 139 4.83 -11.58 8.32
CA GLU A 139 4.52 -10.96 7.03
C GLU A 139 5.40 -9.73 6.75
N THR A 140 5.62 -8.85 7.75
CA THR A 140 6.51 -7.71 7.54
C THR A 140 7.98 -8.09 7.40
N SER A 141 8.44 -9.18 8.01
CA SER A 141 9.80 -9.68 7.78
C SER A 141 9.95 -10.26 6.38
N GLU A 142 8.97 -11.04 5.91
CA GLU A 142 8.96 -11.61 4.57
C GLU A 142 8.94 -10.52 3.49
N LEU A 143 8.10 -9.49 3.67
CA LEU A 143 8.06 -8.34 2.74
C LEU A 143 9.37 -7.55 2.72
N ARG A 144 10.06 -7.43 3.86
CA ARG A 144 11.39 -6.80 3.92
C ARG A 144 12.42 -7.64 3.16
N GLN A 145 12.44 -8.94 3.40
CA GLN A 145 13.35 -9.85 2.71
C GLN A 145 13.13 -9.83 1.19
N ALA A 146 11.87 -9.93 0.75
CA ALA A 146 11.52 -9.86 -0.67
C ALA A 146 11.95 -8.53 -1.30
N ARG A 147 11.82 -7.41 -0.56
CA ARG A 147 12.30 -6.10 -1.00
C ARG A 147 13.82 -6.07 -1.13
N ASP A 148 14.55 -6.62 -0.16
CA ASP A 148 16.01 -6.63 -0.18
C ASP A 148 16.55 -7.51 -1.31
N GLU A 149 15.92 -8.65 -1.58
CA GLU A 149 16.23 -9.51 -2.74
C GLU A 149 15.94 -8.82 -4.07
N ALA A 150 14.83 -8.09 -4.18
CA ALA A 150 14.50 -7.30 -5.37
C ALA A 150 15.50 -6.15 -5.56
N ALA A 151 15.92 -5.49 -4.47
CA ALA A 151 16.94 -4.45 -4.51
C ALA A 151 18.31 -5.03 -4.90
N GLY A 152 18.67 -6.21 -4.41
CA GLY A 152 19.87 -6.95 -4.82
C GLY A 152 19.87 -7.25 -6.32
N ARG A 153 18.77 -7.80 -6.85
CA ARG A 153 18.57 -8.03 -8.29
C ARG A 153 18.64 -6.75 -9.11
N SER A 154 18.07 -5.65 -8.61
CA SER A 154 18.15 -4.36 -9.30
C SER A 154 19.58 -3.83 -9.37
N ARG A 155 20.39 -4.01 -8.31
CA ARG A 155 21.79 -3.58 -8.30
C ARG A 155 22.63 -4.40 -9.27
N THR A 156 22.48 -5.72 -9.26
CA THR A 156 23.22 -6.59 -10.18
C THR A 156 22.85 -6.32 -11.64
N LEU A 157 21.58 -6.05 -11.94
CA LEU A 157 21.16 -5.63 -13.27
C LEU A 157 21.74 -4.26 -13.65
N ALA A 158 21.76 -3.29 -12.73
CA ALA A 158 22.36 -1.98 -12.99
C ALA A 158 23.87 -2.06 -13.25
N GLU A 159 24.58 -2.93 -12.54
CA GLU A 159 26.00 -3.21 -12.79
C GLU A 159 26.22 -3.86 -14.16
N LYS A 160 25.39 -4.84 -14.53
CA LYS A 160 25.44 -5.45 -15.87
C LYS A 160 25.17 -4.44 -16.98
N VAL A 161 24.22 -3.53 -16.80
CA VAL A 161 23.96 -2.46 -17.77
C VAL A 161 25.18 -1.57 -17.95
N ARG A 162 25.80 -1.11 -16.84
CA ARG A 162 27.03 -0.31 -16.91
C ARG A 162 28.18 -1.05 -17.57
N GLU A 163 28.33 -2.34 -17.31
CA GLU A 163 29.35 -3.18 -17.94
C GLU A 163 29.11 -3.30 -19.45
N LEU A 164 27.86 -3.53 -19.87
CA LEU A 164 27.50 -3.61 -21.28
C LEU A 164 27.66 -2.27 -21.99
N GLU A 165 27.33 -1.15 -21.34
CA GLU A 165 27.57 0.20 -21.84
C GLU A 165 29.07 0.44 -22.04
N ALA A 166 29.92 0.13 -21.05
CA ALA A 166 31.36 0.26 -21.17
C ALA A 166 31.95 -0.62 -22.30
N ARG A 167 31.44 -1.85 -22.45
CA ARG A 167 31.82 -2.75 -23.56
C ARG A 167 31.41 -2.17 -24.92
N ALA A 168 30.22 -1.60 -25.02
CA ALA A 168 29.74 -0.95 -26.24
C ALA A 168 30.59 0.29 -26.59
N GLU A 169 30.96 1.12 -25.61
CA GLU A 169 31.85 2.28 -25.81
C GLU A 169 33.24 1.85 -26.30
N MET A 170 33.81 0.78 -25.72
CA MET A 170 35.09 0.22 -26.19
C MET A 170 34.98 -0.32 -27.62
N ALA A 171 33.91 -1.05 -27.94
CA ALA A 171 33.68 -1.57 -29.29
C ALA A 171 33.53 -0.41 -30.29
N GLU A 172 32.81 0.64 -29.95
CA GLU A 172 32.67 1.83 -30.78
C GLU A 172 34.01 2.54 -31.00
N SER A 173 34.80 2.74 -29.94
CA SER A 173 36.14 3.34 -30.03
C SER A 173 37.07 2.52 -30.94
N ASN A 174 37.05 1.18 -30.80
CA ASN A 174 37.82 0.28 -31.64
C ASN A 174 37.41 0.39 -33.11
N LEU A 175 36.11 0.39 -33.40
CA LEU A 175 35.58 0.55 -34.76
C LEU A 175 35.93 1.93 -35.35
N ARG A 176 35.84 3.01 -34.58
CA ARG A 176 36.24 4.35 -35.03
C ARG A 176 37.72 4.41 -35.37
N THR A 177 38.56 3.74 -34.58
CA THR A 177 40.00 3.64 -34.83
C THR A 177 40.29 2.85 -36.10
N LEU A 178 39.63 1.70 -36.30
CA LEU A 178 39.76 0.92 -37.53
C LEU A 178 39.27 1.68 -38.77
N LEU A 179 38.16 2.42 -38.66
CA LEU A 179 37.69 3.27 -39.77
C LEU A 179 38.69 4.39 -40.07
N ALA A 180 39.33 4.97 -39.05
CA ALA A 180 40.36 5.98 -39.24
C ALA A 180 41.62 5.40 -39.93
N THR A 181 42.06 4.19 -39.54
CA THR A 181 43.21 3.53 -40.19
C THR A 181 42.89 3.13 -41.64
N VAL A 182 41.69 2.58 -41.90
CA VAL A 182 41.22 2.27 -43.27
C VAL A 182 41.11 3.55 -44.12
N ARG A 183 40.63 4.65 -43.53
CA ARG A 183 40.55 5.94 -44.22
C ARG A 183 41.94 6.53 -44.52
N ALA A 184 42.90 6.38 -43.61
CA ALA A 184 44.27 6.81 -43.82
C ALA A 184 44.97 5.97 -44.90
N SER A 185 44.81 4.64 -44.90
CA SER A 185 45.41 3.75 -45.90
C SER A 185 44.84 3.94 -47.30
N THR A 186 43.54 4.26 -47.41
CA THR A 186 42.89 4.63 -48.69
C THR A 186 43.34 6.00 -49.21
N ALA A 187 43.66 6.96 -48.33
CA ALA A 187 44.17 8.28 -48.71
C ALA A 187 45.63 8.25 -49.21
N GLU A 188 46.46 7.34 -48.70
CA GLU A 188 47.86 7.16 -49.13
C GLU A 188 48.02 6.38 -50.46
N GLY A 189 46.92 6.07 -51.16
CA GLY A 189 46.94 5.42 -52.47
C GLY A 189 47.34 3.94 -52.43
N SER A 190 47.56 3.37 -51.25
CA SER A 190 47.73 1.94 -51.05
C SER A 190 46.36 1.27 -50.92
N VAL A 191 45.72 1.00 -52.05
CA VAL A 191 44.62 0.01 -52.13
C VAL A 191 45.23 -1.39 -52.01
N ARG A 192 45.87 -1.67 -50.87
CA ARG A 192 46.01 -3.04 -50.39
C ARG A 192 44.92 -3.18 -49.35
N ASP A 193 43.88 -3.90 -49.74
CA ASP A 193 43.04 -4.73 -48.87
C ASP A 193 43.60 -4.80 -47.45
N ALA A 194 43.23 -3.83 -46.61
CA ALA A 194 43.45 -3.92 -45.17
C ALA A 194 42.41 -4.92 -44.69
N LYS A 195 42.61 -6.20 -45.03
CA LYS A 195 41.87 -7.31 -44.47
C LYS A 195 42.11 -7.21 -42.98
N VAL A 196 41.07 -6.82 -42.23
CA VAL A 196 41.02 -7.01 -40.78
C VAL A 196 41.50 -8.43 -40.56
N THR A 197 42.64 -8.58 -39.90
CA THR A 197 43.23 -9.91 -39.73
C THR A 197 42.25 -10.76 -38.94
N ASP A 198 42.13 -12.05 -39.23
CA ASP A 198 41.20 -12.94 -38.52
C ASP A 198 41.41 -12.84 -36.99
N SER A 199 42.64 -12.57 -36.55
CA SER A 199 42.99 -12.29 -35.15
C SER A 199 42.40 -10.99 -34.58
N GLU A 200 42.37 -9.91 -35.35
CA GLU A 200 41.73 -8.65 -34.92
C GLU A 200 40.20 -8.79 -34.90
N MET A 201 39.66 -9.55 -35.86
CA MET A 201 38.22 -9.87 -35.91
C MET A 201 37.81 -10.75 -34.74
N GLU A 202 38.62 -11.76 -34.40
CA GLU A 202 38.41 -12.65 -33.26
C GLU A 202 38.55 -11.92 -31.92
N ALA A 203 39.46 -10.95 -31.80
CA ALA A 203 39.57 -10.10 -30.61
C ALA A 203 38.33 -9.21 -30.40
N ILE A 204 37.80 -8.60 -31.47
CA ILE A 204 36.59 -7.77 -31.42
C ILE A 204 35.36 -8.62 -31.09
N LEU A 205 35.23 -9.79 -31.70
CA LEU A 205 34.14 -10.73 -31.41
C LEU A 205 34.27 -11.34 -30.01
N GLY A 206 35.49 -11.57 -29.52
CA GLY A 206 35.75 -12.08 -28.16
C GLY A 206 35.33 -11.09 -27.07
N VAL A 207 35.49 -9.78 -27.31
CA VAL A 207 35.00 -8.72 -26.39
C VAL A 207 33.48 -8.63 -26.42
N LEU A 208 32.85 -8.79 -27.59
CA LEU A 208 31.40 -8.73 -27.76
C LEU A 208 30.68 -9.98 -27.23
N LYS A 209 31.30 -11.14 -27.37
CA LYS A 209 30.85 -12.45 -26.87
C LYS A 209 31.29 -12.72 -25.43
N GLY A 210 31.90 -11.73 -24.77
CA GLY A 210 32.73 -11.91 -23.58
C GLY A 210 32.24 -12.97 -22.60
N SER A 211 33.14 -13.89 -22.21
CA SER A 211 33.07 -14.62 -20.93
C SER A 211 31.80 -15.42 -20.60
N ASP A 212 30.91 -15.71 -21.55
CA ASP A 212 29.78 -16.63 -21.31
C ASP A 212 30.26 -18.05 -20.97
N ALA A 213 31.46 -18.43 -21.43
CA ALA A 213 32.06 -19.74 -21.13
C ALA A 213 32.53 -19.87 -19.67
N THR A 214 32.87 -18.77 -18.98
CA THR A 214 33.34 -18.80 -17.59
C THR A 214 32.23 -18.65 -16.55
N ASN A 215 31.07 -18.09 -16.92
CA ASN A 215 29.93 -17.94 -16.01
C ASN A 215 28.97 -19.14 -16.01
N HIS A 216 28.87 -19.90 -17.11
CA HIS A 216 28.08 -21.14 -17.13
C HIS A 216 28.77 -22.34 -16.46
N ALA A 217 30.09 -22.30 -16.24
CA ALA A 217 30.80 -23.35 -15.50
C ALA A 217 30.52 -23.32 -13.98
N GLY A 218 30.09 -22.18 -13.42
CA GLY A 218 29.77 -22.04 -12.00
C GLY A 218 28.31 -22.38 -11.62
N GLU A 219 27.41 -22.47 -12.60
CA GLU A 219 25.99 -22.77 -12.35
C GLU A 219 25.68 -24.28 -12.41
N ASP A 220 26.52 -25.09 -13.07
CA ASP A 220 26.36 -26.55 -13.08
C ASP A 220 26.91 -27.25 -11.83
N GLU A 221 27.87 -26.65 -11.10
CA GLU A 221 28.43 -27.24 -9.88
C GLU A 221 27.51 -27.08 -8.64
N THR A 222 26.65 -26.05 -8.65
CA THR A 222 25.71 -25.79 -7.53
C THR A 222 24.39 -26.57 -7.65
N ARG A 223 24.05 -27.09 -8.84
CA ARG A 223 22.92 -28.01 -9.02
C ARG A 223 23.22 -29.45 -8.59
N ALA A 224 24.48 -29.86 -8.54
CA ALA A 224 24.87 -31.21 -8.13
C ALA A 224 24.84 -31.44 -6.61
N THR A 225 24.83 -30.38 -5.79
CA THR A 225 24.96 -30.49 -4.32
C THR A 225 23.65 -30.35 -3.54
N THR A 226 22.51 -30.07 -4.20
CA THR A 226 21.20 -29.92 -3.55
C THR A 226 20.23 -31.08 -3.89
N GLY A 227 20.77 -32.21 -4.34
CA GLY A 227 20.01 -33.42 -4.70
C GLY A 227 20.57 -34.67 -4.03
N ALA A 228 20.51 -34.73 -2.69
CA ALA A 228 20.65 -35.94 -1.89
C ALA A 228 19.87 -35.80 -0.58
#